data_AF-A0A7X3QNY3-F1
#
_entry.id   AF-A0A7X3QNY3-F1
#
_cell.length_a   1.000
_cell.length_b   1.000
_cell.length_c   1.000
_cell.angle_alpha   90.00
_cell.angle_beta   90.00
_cell.angle_gamma   90.00
#
_symmetry.space_group_name_H-M   'P 1'
#
loop_
_entity.id
_entity.type
_entity.pdbx_description
1 polymer ?
#
loop_
_entity_poly.entity_id
_entity_poly.type
_entity_poly.pdbx_seq_one_letter_code
_entity_poly.pdbx_strand_id
1 'polypeptide(L)'
;LMKRITGVGFRVDTVPPQSAKPVSESLVGDFSLLTEGFGTNALVHLLFEVVRTVPEAAVLIEEPEIHLHPKAQADLASVLVEEAKLNDKQIMMTTHSEHVVGRLLTLVAEGELSPEDLAIYSFEKDERGVCSASEIEVTDRGQVSRGLKGFFETDMDEMRRYVEALRAKA
;
A
#
# COMPACT_ATOMS: atom_id res chain seq x y z
N LEU A 1 -3.00 3.36 13.72
CA LEU A 1 -2.73 3.08 12.28
C LEU A 1 -1.56 3.91 11.77
N MET A 2 -1.65 5.25 11.72
CA MET A 2 -0.56 6.12 11.26
C MET A 2 0.84 5.81 11.83
N LYS A 3 0.98 5.70 13.17
CA LYS A 3 2.27 5.41 13.81
C LYS A 3 2.93 4.10 13.34
N ARG A 4 2.13 3.12 12.92
CA ARG A 4 2.65 1.86 12.38
C ARG A 4 3.17 2.00 10.95
N ILE A 5 2.57 2.91 10.17
CA ILE A 5 2.91 3.13 8.75
C ILE A 5 4.08 4.10 8.59
N THR A 6 4.06 5.22 9.33
CA THR A 6 5.03 6.31 9.14
C THR A 6 5.97 6.50 10.32
N GLY A 7 5.73 5.79 11.44
CA GLY A 7 6.41 6.04 12.71
C GLY A 7 5.89 7.27 13.47
N VAL A 8 4.95 8.02 12.90
CA VAL A 8 4.42 9.29 13.45
C VAL A 8 3.05 9.07 14.09
N GLY A 9 2.90 9.52 15.34
CA GLY A 9 1.61 9.55 16.06
C GLY A 9 0.79 10.78 15.69
N PHE A 10 -0.52 10.72 15.84
CA PHE A 10 -1.40 11.87 15.61
C PHE A 10 -2.37 12.03 16.76
N ARG A 11 -2.55 13.27 17.19
CA ARG A 11 -3.54 13.66 18.18
C ARG A 11 -4.28 14.89 17.68
N VAL A 12 -5.56 14.96 17.99
CA VAL A 12 -6.36 16.15 17.71
C VAL A 12 -6.56 16.90 19.01
N ASP A 13 -6.04 18.12 19.06
CA ASP A 13 -6.28 19.02 20.18
C ASP A 13 -7.53 19.86 19.91
N THR A 14 -8.45 19.87 20.86
CA THR A 14 -9.61 20.76 20.83
C THR A 14 -9.20 22.14 21.33
N VAL A 15 -9.28 23.15 20.46
CA VAL A 15 -9.11 24.56 20.81
C VAL A 15 -10.50 25.22 20.82
N PRO A 16 -10.98 25.70 21.98
CA PRO A 16 -12.23 26.47 22.05
C PRO A 16 -12.18 27.69 21.12
N PRO A 17 -13.28 28.07 20.43
CA PRO A 17 -14.65 27.58 20.63
C PRO A 17 -15.10 26.47 19.68
N GLN A 18 -14.27 26.02 18.72
CA GLN A 18 -14.64 24.92 17.77
C GLN A 18 -13.52 24.47 16.82
N SER A 19 -12.25 24.84 17.05
CA SER A 19 -11.17 24.45 16.14
C SER A 19 -10.47 23.18 16.64
N ALA A 20 -10.48 22.15 15.80
CA ALA A 20 -9.61 21.00 15.95
C ALA A 20 -8.24 21.36 15.36
N LYS A 21 -7.18 21.34 16.16
CA LYS A 21 -5.81 21.45 15.66
C LYS A 21 -5.21 20.06 15.60
N PRO A 22 -5.00 19.51 14.39
CA PRO A 22 -4.40 18.20 14.27
C PRO A 22 -2.88 18.35 14.42
N VAL A 23 -2.29 17.60 15.35
CA VAL A 23 -0.89 17.68 15.76
C VAL A 23 -0.23 16.33 15.51
N SER A 24 0.95 16.38 14.90
CA SER A 24 1.82 15.23 14.71
C SER A 24 2.73 15.07 15.91
N GLU A 25 2.79 13.87 16.46
CA GLU A 25 3.69 13.48 17.54
C GLU A 25 4.84 12.65 16.95
N SER A 26 6.06 13.20 17.00
CA SER A 26 7.29 12.55 16.52
C SER A 26 8.34 12.48 17.63
N LEU A 27 9.37 11.64 17.44
CA LEU A 27 10.50 11.51 18.38
C LEU A 27 11.27 12.83 18.59
N VAL A 28 11.16 13.77 17.66
CA VAL A 28 11.87 15.06 17.67
C VAL A 28 10.98 16.21 18.20
N GLY A 29 9.72 15.93 18.54
CA GLY A 29 8.77 16.90 19.07
C GLY A 29 7.43 16.91 18.33
N ASP A 30 6.55 17.81 18.75
CA ASP A 30 5.21 17.99 18.19
C ASP A 30 5.23 19.05 17.09
N PHE A 31 4.69 18.73 15.92
CA PHE A 31 4.63 19.62 14.77
C PHE A 31 3.20 19.74 14.24
N SER A 32 2.93 20.80 13.49
CA SER A 32 1.64 20.91 12.81
C SER A 32 1.58 19.86 11.70
N LEU A 33 0.45 19.17 11.57
CA LEU A 33 0.21 18.27 10.43
C LEU A 33 0.41 18.97 9.07
N LEU A 34 0.06 20.27 9.01
CA LEU A 34 0.23 21.11 7.83
C LEU A 34 1.71 21.33 7.43
N THR A 35 2.65 21.05 8.34
CA THR A 35 4.08 21.21 8.11
C THR A 35 4.80 19.91 7.78
N GLU A 36 4.08 18.79 7.71
CA GLU A 36 4.64 17.50 7.30
C GLU A 36 4.71 17.30 5.79
N GLY A 37 5.52 16.31 5.39
CA GLY A 37 5.61 15.87 4.00
C GLY A 37 4.25 15.46 3.45
N PHE A 38 4.02 15.77 2.17
CA PHE A 38 2.75 15.60 1.47
C PHE A 38 2.14 14.20 1.61
N GLY A 39 2.97 13.14 1.58
CA GLY A 39 2.53 11.75 1.73
C GLY A 39 1.87 11.45 3.08
N THR A 40 2.35 12.05 4.18
CA THR A 40 1.76 11.80 5.50
C THR A 40 0.38 12.44 5.64
N ASN A 41 0.18 13.63 5.07
CA ASN A 41 -1.13 14.29 5.05
C ASN A 41 -2.16 13.49 4.24
N ALA A 42 -1.78 13.03 3.04
CA ALA A 42 -2.66 12.19 2.21
C ALA A 42 -3.07 10.90 2.93
N LEU A 43 -2.12 10.26 3.62
CA LEU A 43 -2.38 9.05 4.38
C LEU A 43 -3.36 9.27 5.55
N VAL A 44 -3.29 10.40 6.26
CA VAL A 44 -4.26 10.71 7.32
C VAL A 44 -5.68 10.77 6.76
N HIS A 45 -5.88 11.46 5.64
CA HIS A 45 -7.18 11.54 4.98
C HIS A 45 -7.69 10.18 4.54
N LEU A 46 -6.83 9.38 3.90
CA LEU A 46 -7.17 8.02 3.48
C LEU A 46 -7.62 7.15 4.67
N LEU A 47 -6.81 7.09 5.73
CA LEU A 47 -7.12 6.26 6.89
C LEU A 47 -8.37 6.74 7.61
N PHE A 48 -8.61 8.05 7.66
CA PHE A 48 -9.85 8.59 8.23
C PHE A 48 -11.07 8.11 7.46
N GLU A 49 -11.05 8.17 6.12
CA GLU A 49 -12.14 7.67 5.26
C GLU A 49 -12.34 6.16 5.41
N VAL A 50 -11.26 5.40 5.42
CA VAL A 50 -11.29 3.95 5.60
C VAL A 50 -11.91 3.58 6.96
N VAL A 51 -11.47 4.21 8.05
CA VAL A 51 -11.95 3.92 9.41
C VAL A 51 -13.40 4.37 9.62
N ARG A 52 -13.79 5.54 9.09
CA ARG A 52 -15.16 6.06 9.28
C ARG A 52 -16.21 5.30 8.47
N THR A 53 -15.78 4.58 7.43
CA THR A 53 -16.67 3.77 6.60
C THR A 53 -17.31 2.69 7.45
N VAL A 54 -18.61 2.49 7.29
CA VAL A 54 -19.38 1.48 8.04
C VAL A 54 -18.86 0.07 7.73
N PRO A 55 -19.01 -0.89 8.66
CA PRO A 55 -18.76 -2.30 8.39
C PRO A 55 -19.54 -2.81 7.17
N GLU A 56 -19.07 -3.88 6.52
CA GLU A 56 -19.72 -4.53 5.36
C GLU A 56 -19.78 -3.67 4.07
N ALA A 57 -19.17 -2.48 4.07
CA ALA A 57 -19.13 -1.61 2.91
C ALA A 57 -17.90 -1.89 2.02
N ALA A 58 -18.05 -1.54 0.74
CA ALA A 58 -16.93 -1.50 -0.21
C ALA A 58 -16.21 -0.13 -0.13
N VAL A 59 -14.88 -0.18 -0.13
CA VAL A 59 -14.00 1.00 -0.17
C VAL A 59 -13.15 0.93 -1.43
N LEU A 60 -13.27 1.93 -2.29
CA LEU A 60 -12.49 2.04 -3.53
C LEU A 60 -11.41 3.10 -3.36
N ILE A 61 -10.17 2.75 -3.65
CA ILE A 61 -9.01 3.59 -3.39
C ILE A 61 -8.11 3.65 -4.62
N GLU A 62 -7.84 4.85 -5.13
CA GLU A 62 -6.90 5.03 -6.24
C GLU A 62 -5.50 5.35 -5.70
N GLU A 63 -4.51 4.57 -6.13
CA GLU A 63 -3.07 4.75 -5.86
C GLU A 63 -2.75 5.27 -4.44
N PRO A 64 -3.14 4.54 -3.36
CA PRO A 64 -2.98 5.03 -1.99
C PRO A 64 -1.53 5.17 -1.52
N GLU A 65 -0.58 4.63 -2.28
CA GLU A 65 0.85 4.67 -2.00
C GLU A 65 1.55 5.96 -2.46
N ILE A 66 0.89 6.83 -3.24
CA ILE A 66 1.58 7.95 -3.88
C ILE A 66 2.21 8.83 -2.80
N HIS A 67 3.49 9.18 -3.00
CA HIS A 67 4.31 9.97 -2.10
C HIS A 67 4.69 9.30 -0.78
N LEU A 68 4.37 8.02 -0.58
CA LEU A 68 4.87 7.25 0.56
C LEU A 68 6.23 6.60 0.24
N HIS A 69 7.08 6.52 1.25
CA HIS A 69 8.32 5.76 1.17
C HIS A 69 7.99 4.26 1.00
N PRO A 70 8.78 3.48 0.22
CA PRO A 70 8.60 2.03 0.01
C PRO A 70 8.11 1.22 1.22
N LYS A 71 8.81 1.35 2.35
CA LYS A 71 8.43 0.72 3.61
C LYS A 71 7.00 1.06 4.06
N ALA A 72 6.62 2.34 4.01
CA ALA A 72 5.29 2.79 4.40
C ALA A 72 4.20 2.26 3.45
N GLN A 73 4.52 2.00 2.18
CA GLN A 73 3.58 1.38 1.23
C GLN A 73 3.26 -0.06 1.64
N ALA A 74 4.27 -0.83 2.04
CA ALA A 74 4.06 -2.18 2.59
C ALA A 74 3.29 -2.13 3.93
N ASP A 75 3.65 -1.22 4.84
CA ASP A 75 2.94 -1.08 6.12
C ASP A 75 1.47 -0.68 5.91
N LEU A 76 1.18 0.18 4.93
CA LEU A 76 -0.17 0.54 4.51
C LEU A 76 -0.96 -0.68 4.03
N ALA A 77 -0.40 -1.52 3.16
CA ALA A 77 -1.06 -2.72 2.67
C ALA A 77 -1.48 -3.64 3.84
N SER A 78 -0.60 -3.79 4.84
CA SER A 78 -0.88 -4.58 6.06
C SER A 78 -2.05 -3.99 6.85
N VAL A 79 -2.06 -2.67 7.03
CA VAL A 79 -3.13 -1.96 7.74
C VAL A 79 -4.48 -2.08 7.03
N LEU A 80 -4.51 -1.99 5.69
CA LEU A 80 -5.74 -2.15 4.92
C LEU A 80 -6.30 -3.57 5.05
N VAL A 81 -5.45 -4.60 4.97
CA VAL A 81 -5.88 -6.00 5.19
C VAL A 81 -6.45 -6.19 6.60
N GLU A 82 -5.79 -5.68 7.63
CA GLU A 82 -6.30 -5.76 8.99
C GLU A 82 -7.66 -5.09 9.16
N GLU A 83 -7.82 -3.89 8.61
CA GLU A 83 -9.07 -3.15 8.68
C GLU A 83 -10.20 -3.85 7.93
N ALA A 84 -9.90 -4.43 6.77
CA ALA A 84 -10.82 -5.25 5.98
C ALA A 84 -11.34 -6.43 6.80
N LYS A 85 -10.44 -7.16 7.47
CA LYS A 85 -10.79 -8.33 8.29
C LYS A 85 -11.54 -7.96 9.58
N LEU A 86 -11.13 -6.88 10.25
CA LEU A 86 -11.72 -6.48 11.54
C LEU A 86 -13.15 -5.96 11.39
N ASN A 87 -13.48 -5.33 10.26
CA ASN A 87 -14.76 -4.67 10.05
C ASN A 87 -15.54 -5.24 8.86
N ASP A 88 -15.13 -6.40 8.35
CA ASP A 88 -15.75 -7.09 7.21
C ASP A 88 -15.93 -6.16 5.99
N LYS A 89 -14.90 -5.36 5.67
CA LYS A 89 -14.94 -4.38 4.56
C LYS A 89 -14.32 -4.99 3.31
N GLN A 90 -14.92 -4.71 2.15
CA GLN A 90 -14.31 -5.04 0.85
C GLN A 90 -13.45 -3.86 0.39
N ILE A 91 -12.13 -4.02 0.41
CA ILE A 91 -11.21 -2.98 -0.06
C ILE A 91 -10.75 -3.30 -1.48
N MET A 92 -10.99 -2.38 -2.41
CA MET A 92 -10.52 -2.45 -3.79
C MET A 92 -9.58 -1.28 -4.03
N MET A 93 -8.37 -1.54 -4.51
CA MET A 93 -7.41 -0.48 -4.79
C MET A 93 -6.66 -0.67 -6.10
N THR A 94 -6.32 0.43 -6.74
CA THR A 94 -5.34 0.45 -7.83
C THR A 94 -3.96 0.74 -7.26
N THR A 95 -2.93 0.11 -7.82
CA THR A 95 -1.55 0.31 -7.35
C THR A 95 -0.56 0.04 -8.47
N HIS A 96 0.50 0.84 -8.51
CA HIS A 96 1.70 0.60 -9.30
C HIS A 96 2.88 0.17 -8.42
N SER A 97 2.66 0.03 -7.12
CA SER A 97 3.71 -0.31 -6.16
C SER A 97 3.96 -1.81 -6.09
N GLU A 98 5.18 -2.20 -6.46
CA GLU A 98 5.71 -3.52 -6.17
C GLU A 98 5.76 -3.83 -4.66
N HIS A 99 5.90 -2.82 -3.80
CA HIS A 99 5.95 -2.99 -2.35
C HIS A 99 4.58 -3.34 -1.77
N VAL A 100 3.50 -2.77 -2.32
CA VAL A 100 2.12 -3.14 -1.95
C VAL A 100 1.83 -4.58 -2.35
N VAL A 101 2.04 -4.92 -3.62
CA VAL A 101 1.80 -6.28 -4.13
C VAL A 101 2.68 -7.30 -3.41
N GLY A 102 3.97 -7.02 -3.25
CA GLY A 102 4.90 -7.88 -2.53
C GLY A 102 4.48 -8.10 -1.07
N ARG A 103 3.97 -7.08 -0.39
CA ARG A 103 3.46 -7.25 0.97
C ARG A 103 2.20 -8.11 1.03
N LEU A 104 1.25 -7.94 0.12
CA LEU A 104 0.04 -8.78 0.06
C LEU A 104 0.40 -10.26 -0.12
N LEU A 105 1.31 -10.57 -1.04
CA LEU A 105 1.80 -11.93 -1.24
C LEU A 105 2.55 -12.46 -0.02
N THR A 106 3.31 -11.61 0.66
CA THR A 106 3.99 -11.96 1.93
C THR A 106 2.97 -12.31 3.02
N LEU A 107 1.90 -11.53 3.17
CA LEU A 107 0.84 -11.82 4.15
C LEU A 107 0.15 -13.16 3.88
N VAL A 108 -0.04 -13.52 2.60
CA VAL A 108 -0.53 -14.85 2.23
C VAL A 108 0.47 -15.94 2.63
N ALA A 109 1.75 -15.76 2.30
CA ALA A 109 2.81 -16.71 2.66
C ALA A 109 3.00 -16.86 4.20
N GLU A 110 2.77 -15.78 4.97
CA GLU A 110 2.79 -15.76 6.43
C GLU A 110 1.53 -16.38 7.06
N GLY A 111 0.48 -16.67 6.27
CA GLY A 111 -0.81 -17.17 6.74
C GLY A 111 -1.68 -16.11 7.41
N GLU A 112 -1.34 -14.83 7.26
CA GLU A 112 -2.10 -13.69 7.79
C GLU A 112 -3.26 -13.29 6.87
N LEU A 113 -3.20 -13.65 5.58
CA LEU A 113 -4.23 -13.43 4.57
C LEU A 113 -4.56 -14.73 3.84
N SER A 114 -5.85 -15.07 3.70
CA SER A 114 -6.24 -16.21 2.88
C SER A 114 -6.08 -15.87 1.39
N PRO A 115 -5.57 -16.78 0.54
CA PRO A 115 -5.61 -16.59 -0.90
C PRO A 115 -7.02 -16.34 -1.44
N GLU A 116 -8.05 -16.89 -0.79
CA GLU A 116 -9.46 -16.72 -1.17
C GLU A 116 -9.98 -15.29 -0.89
N ASP A 117 -9.35 -14.59 0.05
CA ASP A 117 -9.69 -13.21 0.41
C ASP A 117 -8.90 -12.17 -0.42
N LEU A 118 -8.06 -12.62 -1.36
CA LEU A 118 -7.19 -11.78 -2.17
C LEU A 118 -7.39 -12.05 -3.66
N ALA A 119 -7.79 -11.02 -4.39
CA ALA A 119 -7.80 -11.03 -5.85
C ALA A 119 -6.86 -9.94 -6.39
N ILE A 120 -5.99 -10.30 -7.33
CA ILE A 120 -5.06 -9.38 -8.00
C ILE A 120 -5.32 -9.43 -9.50
N TYR A 121 -5.53 -8.27 -10.11
CA TYR A 121 -5.74 -8.13 -11.55
C TYR A 121 -4.64 -7.28 -12.18
N SER A 122 -3.98 -7.80 -13.21
CA SER A 122 -3.07 -7.03 -14.07
C SER A 122 -3.84 -6.44 -15.25
N PHE A 123 -3.59 -5.16 -15.55
CA PHE A 123 -4.17 -4.45 -16.66
C PHE A 123 -3.10 -4.15 -17.72
N GLU A 124 -3.34 -4.63 -18.94
CA GLU A 124 -2.42 -4.43 -20.07
C GLU A 124 -3.19 -3.84 -21.26
N LYS A 125 -2.54 -2.91 -21.98
CA LYS A 125 -3.08 -2.34 -23.23
C LYS A 125 -2.42 -3.01 -24.42
N ASP A 126 -3.22 -3.49 -25.37
CA ASP A 126 -2.72 -4.00 -26.65
C ASP A 126 -2.22 -2.86 -27.56
N GLU A 127 -1.58 -3.21 -28.68
CA GLU A 127 -1.06 -2.24 -29.68
C GLU A 127 -2.16 -1.32 -30.26
N ARG A 128 -3.44 -1.69 -30.14
CA ARG A 128 -4.60 -0.92 -30.60
C ARG A 128 -5.20 -0.05 -29.49
N GLY A 129 -4.60 -0.06 -28.29
CA GLY A 129 -5.05 0.70 -27.13
C GLY A 129 -6.20 0.05 -26.35
N VAL A 130 -6.55 -1.20 -26.66
CA VAL A 130 -7.60 -1.94 -25.93
C VAL A 130 -7.02 -2.45 -24.62
N CYS A 131 -7.63 -2.06 -23.50
CA CYS A 131 -7.25 -2.53 -22.17
C CYS A 131 -7.89 -3.91 -21.92
N SER A 132 -7.07 -4.86 -21.46
CA SER A 132 -7.51 -6.17 -20.99
C SER A 132 -7.05 -6.38 -19.55
N ALA A 133 -7.93 -6.99 -18.75
CA ALA A 133 -7.64 -7.36 -17.37
C ALA A 133 -7.40 -8.87 -17.32
N SER A 134 -6.35 -9.28 -16.63
CA SER A 134 -6.04 -10.70 -16.39
C SER A 134 -5.85 -10.93 -14.89
N GLU A 135 -6.51 -11.95 -14.37
CA GLU A 135 -6.34 -12.34 -12.98
C GLU A 135 -4.99 -13.01 -12.76
N ILE A 136 -4.35 -12.63 -11.68
CA ILE A 136 -3.08 -13.17 -11.22
C ILE A 136 -3.41 -14.18 -10.11
N GLU A 137 -3.34 -15.46 -10.44
CA GLU A 137 -3.58 -16.53 -9.46
C GLU A 137 -2.47 -16.54 -8.39
N VAL A 138 -2.90 -16.44 -7.14
CA VAL A 138 -2.04 -16.54 -5.94
C VAL A 138 -2.24 -17.92 -5.32
N THR A 139 -1.16 -18.67 -5.13
CA THR A 139 -1.22 -19.98 -4.48
C THR A 139 -1.31 -19.86 -2.97
N ASP A 140 -1.61 -20.98 -2.31
CA ASP A 140 -1.57 -21.15 -0.85
C ASP A 140 -0.22 -20.77 -0.20
N ARG A 141 0.86 -20.77 -0.99
CA ARG A 141 2.21 -20.36 -0.55
C ARG A 141 2.54 -18.90 -0.85
N GLY A 142 1.57 -18.10 -1.29
CA GLY A 142 1.78 -16.72 -1.72
C GLY A 142 2.60 -16.60 -3.02
N GLN A 143 2.71 -17.68 -3.80
CA GLN A 143 3.39 -17.65 -5.09
C GLN A 143 2.44 -17.23 -6.19
N VAL A 144 2.96 -16.55 -7.20
CA VAL A 144 2.19 -16.14 -8.36
C VAL A 144 2.42 -17.12 -9.51
N SER A 145 1.38 -17.79 -9.99
CA SER A 145 1.51 -18.90 -10.95
C SER A 145 2.06 -18.46 -12.32
N ARG A 146 1.77 -17.23 -12.76
CA ARG A 146 2.19 -16.66 -14.06
C ARG A 146 3.27 -15.58 -13.96
N GLY A 147 3.83 -15.37 -12.77
CA GLY A 147 4.70 -14.22 -12.48
C GLY A 147 3.94 -12.88 -12.46
N LEU A 148 4.62 -11.83 -12.01
CA LEU A 148 4.09 -10.45 -11.95
C LEU A 148 4.73 -9.59 -13.04
N LYS A 149 4.28 -9.81 -14.27
CA LYS A 149 4.70 -8.98 -15.41
C LYS A 149 4.42 -7.51 -15.12
N GLY A 150 5.41 -6.66 -15.40
CA GLY A 150 5.30 -5.22 -15.19
C GLY A 150 5.53 -4.70 -13.77
N PHE A 151 5.59 -5.55 -12.73
CA PHE A 151 5.90 -5.10 -11.36
C PHE A 151 7.38 -5.29 -10.99
N PHE A 152 7.96 -6.46 -11.26
CA PHE A 152 9.33 -6.80 -10.80
C PHE A 152 10.35 -7.04 -11.93
N GLU A 153 9.89 -7.15 -13.18
CA GLU A 153 10.76 -7.57 -14.29
C GLU A 153 11.86 -6.53 -14.59
N THR A 154 11.49 -5.24 -14.62
CA THR A 154 12.42 -4.14 -14.93
C THR A 154 13.58 -4.08 -13.93
N ASP A 155 13.26 -4.12 -12.63
CA ASP A 155 14.25 -4.00 -11.56
C ASP A 155 15.17 -5.22 -11.50
N MET A 156 14.61 -6.42 -11.72
CA MET A 156 15.38 -7.65 -11.79
C MET A 156 16.31 -7.67 -13.01
N ASP A 157 15.86 -7.17 -14.15
CA ASP A 157 16.68 -7.05 -15.36
C ASP A 157 17.81 -6.03 -15.18
N GLU A 158 17.54 -4.88 -14.55
CA GLU A 158 18.59 -3.90 -14.21
C GLU A 158 19.61 -4.46 -13.23
N MET A 159 19.17 -5.13 -12.17
CA MET A 159 20.06 -5.78 -11.19
C MET A 159 20.93 -6.86 -11.85
N ARG A 160 20.34 -7.66 -12.75
CA ARG A 160 21.08 -8.66 -13.52
C ARG A 160 22.16 -7.99 -14.38
N ARG A 161 21.82 -6.94 -15.12
CA ARG A 161 22.78 -6.18 -15.93
C ARG A 161 23.90 -5.59 -15.07
N TYR A 162 23.58 -5.07 -13.89
CA TYR A 162 24.57 -4.56 -12.95
C TYR A 162 25.56 -5.65 -12.50
N VAL A 163 25.06 -6.81 -12.09
CA VAL A 163 25.90 -7.95 -11.68
C VAL A 163 26.77 -8.46 -12.83
N GLU A 164 26.23 -8.55 -14.04
CA GLU A 164 26.99 -8.94 -15.24
C GLU A 164 28.09 -7.92 -15.56
N ALA A 165 27.81 -6.62 -15.43
CA ALA A 165 28.80 -5.56 -15.63
C ALA A 165 29.92 -5.58 -14.58
N LEU A 166 29.62 -5.95 -13.33
CA LEU A 166 30.63 -6.15 -12.29
C LEU A 166 31.52 -7.36 -12.61
N ARG A 167 30.93 -8.48 -13.05
CA ARG A 167 31.68 -9.70 -13.43
C ARG A 167 32.61 -9.47 -14.61
N ALA A 168 32.21 -8.65 -15.58
CA ALA A 168 33.05 -8.34 -16.75
C ALA A 168 34.26 -7.44 -16.44
N LYS A 169 34.29 -6.80 -15.26
CA LYS A 169 35.41 -5.96 -14.79
C LYS A 169 36.36 -6.70 -13.83
N ALA A 170 36.02 -7.92 -13.40
CA ALA A 170 36.86 -8.78 -12.58
C ALA A 170 37.73 -9.67 -13.48
#